data_AF-A0A2U3K727-F1
#
_entry.id   AF-A0A2U3K727-F1
#
_cell.length_a   1.000
_cell.length_b   1.000
_cell.length_c   1.000
_cell.angle_alpha   90.00
_cell.angle_beta   90.00
_cell.angle_gamma   90.00
#
_symmetry.space_group_name_H-M   'P 1'
#
loop_
_entity.id
_entity.type
_entity.pdbx_description
1 polymer ?
#
loop_
_entity_poly.entity_id
_entity_poly.type
_entity_poly.pdbx_seq_one_letter_code
_entity_poly.pdbx_strand_id
1 'polypeptide(L)'
;MKLLKLKLLVFALIVFAAGSAFASYSYEVTVNTSSVSGDSGLIYMNYFNAGGSTSTATVSGFTADATTSLGLQDTGDVMNGAQVVGTLPSNVAFTSTRSASNPNNDYLQAITLGSSTSFLVSFSGPATTATTNPSAASTFSLGFITDTGSWNNIFPPTVSGSNGELFDITLNDGGATFTTTYGGPVTLAQTPIPPSALLFGSSLIGLIGVRRRLKN
;
A
#
# COMPACT_ATOMS: atom_id res chain seq x y z
N MET A 1 2.60 -42.22 -26.46
CA MET A 1 3.58 -41.12 -26.28
C MET A 1 3.05 -39.71 -26.58
N LYS A 2 2.20 -39.49 -27.60
CA LYS A 2 1.71 -38.13 -27.96
C LYS A 2 0.88 -37.44 -26.85
N LEU A 3 0.08 -38.20 -26.10
CA LEU A 3 -0.75 -37.69 -24.99
C LEU A 3 0.06 -37.22 -23.76
N LEU A 4 1.18 -37.87 -23.45
CA LEU A 4 2.03 -37.49 -22.32
C LEU A 4 2.74 -36.15 -22.58
N LYS A 5 3.20 -35.95 -23.82
CA LYS A 5 3.83 -34.69 -24.26
C LYS A 5 2.86 -33.50 -24.21
N LEU A 6 1.59 -33.72 -24.60
CA LEU A 6 0.56 -32.69 -24.53
C LEU A 6 0.23 -32.29 -23.08
N LYS A 7 0.16 -33.27 -22.16
CA LYS A 7 -0.06 -32.99 -20.72
C LYS A 7 1.10 -32.20 -20.10
N LEU A 8 2.34 -32.56 -20.43
CA LEU A 8 3.52 -31.82 -19.96
C LEU A 8 3.55 -30.39 -20.50
N LEU A 9 3.18 -30.19 -21.77
CA LEU A 9 3.11 -28.86 -22.38
C LEU A 9 2.06 -27.97 -21.72
N VAL A 10 0.87 -28.51 -21.44
CA VAL A 10 -0.19 -27.78 -20.71
C VAL A 10 0.25 -27.45 -19.29
N PHE A 11 0.91 -28.38 -18.59
CA PHE A 11 1.45 -28.12 -17.26
C PHE A 11 2.52 -27.01 -17.28
N ALA A 12 3.46 -27.07 -18.23
CA ALA A 12 4.48 -26.03 -18.41
C ALA A 12 3.88 -24.66 -18.75
N LEU A 13 2.83 -24.60 -19.57
CA LEU A 13 2.10 -23.37 -19.88
C LEU A 13 1.38 -22.78 -18.67
N ILE A 14 0.79 -23.61 -17.82
CA ILE A 14 0.14 -23.17 -16.57
C ILE A 14 1.19 -22.62 -15.58
N VAL A 15 2.35 -23.29 -15.47
CA VAL A 15 3.45 -22.85 -14.59
C VAL A 15 4.09 -21.55 -15.11
N PHE A 16 4.27 -21.40 -16.43
CA PHE A 16 4.79 -20.16 -17.02
C PHE A 16 3.79 -19.00 -16.93
N ALA A 17 2.49 -19.26 -17.12
CA ALA A 17 1.45 -18.23 -16.96
C ALA A 17 1.25 -17.81 -15.49
N ALA A 18 1.60 -18.65 -14.52
CA ALA A 18 1.57 -18.30 -13.10
C ALA A 18 2.69 -17.33 -12.69
N GLY A 19 3.74 -17.18 -13.50
CA GLY A 19 4.88 -16.29 -13.22
C GLY A 19 4.65 -14.81 -13.51
N SER A 20 3.58 -14.46 -14.24
CA SER A 20 3.31 -13.08 -14.69
C SER A 20 2.14 -12.40 -13.97
N ALA A 21 1.60 -12.99 -12.91
CA ALA A 21 0.72 -12.28 -11.99
C ALA A 21 1.57 -11.29 -11.21
N PHE A 22 1.60 -10.03 -11.65
CA PHE A 22 2.19 -8.92 -10.91
C PHE A 22 1.75 -9.03 -9.45
N ALA A 23 2.72 -9.21 -8.54
CA ALA A 23 2.42 -9.27 -7.12
C ALA A 23 1.84 -7.91 -6.73
N SER A 24 0.55 -7.87 -6.40
CA SER A 24 0.02 -6.76 -5.62
C SER A 24 0.75 -6.80 -4.27
N TYR A 25 1.42 -5.71 -3.92
CA TYR A 25 2.12 -5.58 -2.65
C TYR A 25 1.12 -5.14 -1.60
N SER A 26 1.11 -5.81 -0.45
CA SER A 26 0.39 -5.32 0.69
C SER A 26 1.22 -5.42 1.96
N TYR A 27 1.03 -4.44 2.83
CA TYR A 27 1.70 -4.30 4.12
C TYR A 27 0.66 -4.15 5.19
N GLU A 28 0.81 -4.95 6.24
CA GLU A 28 0.20 -4.67 7.52
C GLU A 28 1.09 -3.69 8.26
N VAL A 29 0.52 -2.52 8.55
CA VAL A 29 1.14 -1.45 9.30
C VAL A 29 0.55 -1.46 10.68
N THR A 30 1.39 -1.53 11.70
CA THR A 30 1.00 -1.34 13.10
C THR A 30 1.86 -0.26 13.71
N VAL A 31 1.24 0.73 14.34
CA VAL A 31 1.91 1.78 15.10
C VAL A 31 1.47 1.67 16.55
N ASN A 32 2.43 1.53 17.47
CA ASN A 32 2.16 1.49 18.91
C ASN A 32 2.23 2.90 19.49
N THR A 33 1.10 3.58 19.57
CA THR A 33 1.05 4.97 20.03
C THR A 33 0.97 5.14 21.55
N SER A 34 1.30 4.11 22.34
CA SER A 34 1.11 4.12 23.80
C SER A 34 1.81 5.25 24.54
N SER A 35 2.96 5.71 24.05
CA SER A 35 3.73 6.80 24.68
C SER A 35 3.11 8.18 24.53
N VAL A 36 2.16 8.33 23.60
CA VAL A 36 1.49 9.59 23.25
C VAL A 36 -0.04 9.41 23.25
N SER A 37 -0.53 8.41 23.98
CA SER A 37 -1.97 8.13 24.06
C SER A 37 -2.68 9.29 24.75
N GLY A 38 -3.74 9.79 24.12
CA GLY A 38 -4.50 10.97 24.52
C GLY A 38 -4.07 12.23 23.77
N ASP A 39 -2.90 12.25 23.13
CA ASP A 39 -2.45 13.40 22.37
C ASP A 39 -3.28 13.56 21.09
N SER A 40 -3.58 14.80 20.76
CA SER A 40 -4.32 15.15 19.55
C SER A 40 -3.37 15.72 18.49
N GLY A 41 -3.64 15.40 17.24
CA GLY A 41 -2.93 15.92 16.09
C GLY A 41 -3.57 15.47 14.79
N LEU A 42 -2.74 15.20 13.80
CA LEU A 42 -3.17 14.86 12.45
C LEU A 42 -2.48 13.57 12.00
N ILE A 43 -3.27 12.65 11.43
CA ILE A 43 -2.71 11.58 10.61
C ILE A 43 -2.42 12.16 9.23
N TYR A 44 -1.16 12.12 8.85
CA TYR A 44 -0.70 12.51 7.52
C TYR A 44 -0.38 11.25 6.72
N MET A 45 -0.99 11.12 5.55
CA MET A 45 -0.63 10.08 4.59
C MET A 45 -0.36 10.74 3.25
N ASN A 46 0.71 10.35 2.59
CA ASN A 46 1.03 10.85 1.26
C ASN A 46 1.33 9.68 0.34
N TYR A 47 0.88 9.80 -0.90
CA TYR A 47 1.33 8.94 -1.98
C TYR A 47 1.97 9.77 -3.09
N PHE A 48 3.29 9.64 -3.21
CA PHE A 48 4.05 10.16 -4.32
C PHE A 48 4.03 9.15 -5.48
N ASN A 49 3.45 9.54 -6.61
CA ASN A 49 3.50 8.74 -7.84
C ASN A 49 4.62 9.24 -8.75
N ALA A 50 5.69 8.46 -8.84
CA ALA A 50 6.86 8.78 -9.67
C ALA A 50 6.75 8.30 -11.13
N GLY A 51 5.76 7.46 -11.43
CA GLY A 51 5.63 6.77 -12.70
C GLY A 51 4.99 7.61 -13.81
N GLY A 52 5.27 7.24 -15.06
CA GLY A 52 4.48 7.62 -16.23
C GLY A 52 3.14 6.89 -16.36
N SER A 53 2.84 5.97 -15.44
CA SER A 53 1.70 5.05 -15.49
C SER A 53 0.83 5.21 -14.23
N THR A 54 -0.46 4.87 -14.35
CA THR A 54 -1.38 4.89 -13.22
C THR A 54 -0.96 3.88 -12.15
N SER A 55 -0.76 4.37 -10.94
CA SER A 55 -0.48 3.56 -9.76
C SER A 55 -1.34 4.05 -8.61
N THR A 56 -1.72 3.14 -7.73
CA THR A 56 -2.65 3.40 -6.63
C THR A 56 -2.13 2.76 -5.36
N ALA A 57 -2.13 3.54 -4.28
CA ALA A 57 -2.04 3.04 -2.92
C ALA A 57 -3.43 3.08 -2.29
N THR A 58 -3.80 2.04 -1.56
CA THR A 58 -5.07 1.97 -0.83
C THR A 58 -4.79 1.60 0.61
N VAL A 59 -5.26 2.44 1.53
CA VAL A 59 -5.32 2.17 2.96
C VAL A 59 -6.68 1.56 3.26
N SER A 60 -6.69 0.43 3.96
CA SER A 60 -7.90 -0.31 4.29
C SER A 60 -7.79 -1.01 5.63
N GLY A 61 -8.93 -1.42 6.18
CA GLY A 61 -8.97 -2.16 7.44
C GLY A 61 -8.37 -1.37 8.61
N PHE A 62 -8.59 -0.05 8.64
CA PHE A 62 -8.12 0.77 9.73
C PHE A 62 -8.80 0.34 11.04
N THR A 63 -7.98 -0.05 12.00
CA THR A 63 -8.41 -0.34 13.36
C THR A 63 -7.54 0.43 14.33
N ALA A 64 -8.16 0.91 15.39
CA ALA A 64 -7.46 1.55 16.49
C ALA A 64 -8.18 1.17 17.78
N ASP A 65 -7.54 1.40 18.90
CA ASP A 65 -8.16 1.16 20.19
C ASP A 65 -9.30 2.16 20.49
N ALA A 66 -10.00 1.91 21.61
CA ALA A 66 -11.19 2.68 21.97
C ALA A 66 -10.92 4.14 22.37
N THR A 67 -9.68 4.49 22.69
CA THR A 67 -9.28 5.87 23.01
C THR A 67 -8.92 6.66 21.76
N THR A 68 -8.64 5.97 20.65
CA THR A 68 -8.44 6.64 19.36
C THR A 68 -9.75 7.22 18.86
N SER A 69 -9.73 8.50 18.50
CA SER A 69 -10.88 9.16 17.86
C SER A 69 -10.44 9.85 16.59
N LEU A 70 -11.23 9.71 15.52
CA LEU A 70 -10.99 10.38 14.25
C LEU A 70 -11.89 11.61 14.17
N GLY A 71 -11.29 12.74 13.84
CA GLY A 71 -11.96 14.00 13.60
C GLY A 71 -12.21 14.25 12.11
N LEU A 72 -12.44 15.53 11.78
CA LEU A 72 -12.66 15.96 10.40
C LEU A 72 -11.39 15.77 9.56
N GLN A 73 -11.60 15.40 8.30
CA GLN A 73 -10.55 15.42 7.29
C GLN A 73 -10.22 16.87 6.94
N ASP A 74 -8.93 17.20 6.92
CA ASP A 74 -8.47 18.49 6.42
C ASP A 74 -8.39 18.42 4.89
N THR A 75 -9.01 19.39 4.23
CA THR A 75 -8.99 19.53 2.77
C THR A 75 -8.38 20.85 2.30
N GLY A 76 -7.97 21.72 3.22
CA GLY A 76 -7.43 23.05 2.93
C GLY A 76 -5.92 23.04 2.74
N ASP A 77 -5.20 22.30 3.58
CA ASP A 77 -3.74 22.27 3.62
C ASP A 77 -3.12 21.03 2.93
N VAL A 78 -3.90 20.36 2.07
CA VAL A 78 -3.49 19.12 1.38
C VAL A 78 -3.08 19.41 -0.08
N MET A 79 -1.96 18.83 -0.55
CA MET A 79 -1.65 18.80 -1.98
C MET A 79 -2.45 17.73 -2.70
N ASN A 80 -3.11 18.10 -3.81
CA ASN A 80 -3.90 17.21 -4.65
C ASN A 80 -4.91 16.32 -3.88
N GLY A 81 -5.52 16.82 -2.80
CA GLY A 81 -6.47 16.03 -2.00
C GLY A 81 -7.66 15.48 -2.79
N ALA A 82 -8.02 16.10 -3.93
CA ALA A 82 -9.04 15.58 -4.85
C ALA A 82 -8.66 14.25 -5.55
N GLN A 83 -7.38 13.88 -5.55
CA GLN A 83 -6.88 12.58 -6.03
C GLN A 83 -6.90 11.51 -4.93
N VAL A 84 -7.32 11.88 -3.72
CA VAL A 84 -7.54 10.96 -2.61
C VAL A 84 -9.04 10.79 -2.39
N VAL A 85 -9.51 9.54 -2.41
CA VAL A 85 -10.93 9.21 -2.29
C VAL A 85 -11.17 8.37 -1.04
N GLY A 86 -12.20 8.72 -0.29
CA GLY A 86 -12.56 8.04 0.96
C GLY A 86 -11.96 8.69 2.20
N THR A 87 -12.28 8.15 3.37
CA THR A 87 -11.85 8.68 4.66
C THR A 87 -11.78 7.57 5.71
N LEU A 88 -10.88 7.67 6.68
CA LEU A 88 -10.79 6.70 7.77
C LEU A 88 -12.04 6.80 8.66
N PRO A 89 -12.50 5.69 9.26
CA PRO A 89 -11.88 4.36 9.27
C PRO A 89 -12.19 3.50 8.03
N SER A 90 -12.94 4.04 7.06
CA SER A 90 -13.18 3.37 5.78
C SER A 90 -11.93 3.42 4.90
N ASN A 91 -12.00 2.80 3.72
CA ASN A 91 -10.87 2.79 2.79
C ASN A 91 -10.53 4.20 2.32
N VAL A 92 -9.23 4.48 2.20
CA VAL A 92 -8.67 5.69 1.59
C VAL A 92 -7.83 5.25 0.40
N ALA A 93 -8.19 5.71 -0.80
CA ALA A 93 -7.52 5.36 -2.04
C ALA A 93 -6.83 6.58 -2.64
N PHE A 94 -5.54 6.45 -2.90
CA PHE A 94 -4.70 7.46 -3.55
C PHE A 94 -4.64 7.13 -5.04
N THR A 95 -5.57 7.69 -5.81
CA THR A 95 -5.68 7.44 -7.25
C THR A 95 -4.91 8.54 -7.99
N SER A 96 -3.67 8.29 -8.38
CA SER A 96 -2.91 9.26 -9.18
C SER A 96 -2.86 8.84 -10.64
N THR A 97 -3.36 9.69 -11.53
CA THR A 97 -2.89 9.77 -12.91
C THR A 97 -1.82 10.85 -12.95
N ARG A 98 -0.59 10.53 -13.38
CA ARG A 98 0.57 11.44 -13.37
C ARG A 98 0.18 12.89 -13.69
N SER A 99 0.33 13.78 -12.71
CA SER A 99 0.42 15.22 -12.96
C SER A 99 1.89 15.61 -12.99
N ALA A 100 2.36 16.15 -14.12
CA ALA A 100 3.76 16.58 -14.25
C ALA A 100 4.11 17.77 -13.33
N SER A 101 3.12 18.47 -12.79
CA SER A 101 3.30 19.64 -11.93
C SER A 101 3.19 19.32 -10.44
N ASN A 102 2.51 18.24 -10.05
CA ASN A 102 2.41 17.84 -8.65
C ASN A 102 2.17 16.32 -8.51
N PRO A 103 3.20 15.53 -8.20
CA PRO A 103 3.11 14.07 -8.07
C PRO A 103 2.65 13.57 -6.69
N ASN A 104 2.53 14.47 -5.69
CA ASN A 104 2.13 14.12 -4.32
C ASN A 104 0.61 14.13 -4.19
N ASN A 105 0.06 13.19 -3.44
CA ASN A 105 -1.35 13.14 -3.08
C ASN A 105 -1.46 13.04 -1.57
N ASP A 106 -1.79 14.15 -0.93
CA ASP A 106 -1.86 14.25 0.52
C ASP A 106 -3.25 13.91 1.05
N TYR A 107 -3.25 13.26 2.21
CA TYR A 107 -4.39 13.04 3.05
C TYR A 107 -4.05 13.49 4.46
N LEU A 108 -4.87 14.38 5.01
CA LEU A 108 -4.77 14.82 6.39
C LEU A 108 -6.11 14.62 7.09
N GLN A 109 -6.08 14.06 8.29
CA GLN A 109 -7.28 13.97 9.13
C GLN A 109 -6.92 14.17 10.60
N ALA A 110 -7.77 14.88 11.32
CA ALA A 110 -7.61 15.01 12.77
C ALA A 110 -7.73 13.65 13.47
N ILE A 111 -6.88 13.43 14.46
CA ILE A 111 -6.86 12.21 15.26
C ILE A 111 -6.50 12.54 16.71
N THR A 112 -7.21 11.94 17.66
CA THR A 112 -6.71 11.74 19.02
C THR A 112 -6.14 10.34 19.08
N LEU A 113 -4.87 10.22 19.42
CA LEU A 113 -4.16 8.95 19.42
C LEU A 113 -4.53 8.12 20.64
N GLY A 114 -4.76 6.83 20.45
CA GLY A 114 -4.78 5.88 21.54
C GLY A 114 -3.44 5.21 21.76
N SER A 115 -3.47 3.94 22.13
CA SER A 115 -2.31 3.09 22.41
C SER A 115 -1.82 2.30 21.19
N SER A 116 -2.68 2.06 20.20
CA SER A 116 -2.27 1.43 18.95
C SER A 116 -3.24 1.71 17.81
N THR A 117 -2.68 1.81 16.61
CA THR A 117 -3.40 1.90 15.34
C THR A 117 -2.80 0.91 14.35
N SER A 118 -3.62 0.21 13.58
CA SER A 118 -3.19 -0.67 12.50
C SER A 118 -4.07 -0.56 11.27
N PHE A 119 -3.49 -0.83 10.11
CA PHE A 119 -4.18 -0.84 8.83
C PHE A 119 -3.37 -1.61 7.79
N LEU A 120 -4.02 -1.91 6.67
CA LEU A 120 -3.39 -2.49 5.49
C LEU A 120 -3.13 -1.39 4.46
N VAL A 121 -1.93 -1.35 3.91
CA VAL A 121 -1.61 -0.61 2.68
C VAL A 121 -1.50 -1.63 1.56
N SER A 122 -2.21 -1.41 0.46
CA SER A 122 -2.10 -2.24 -0.75
C SER A 122 -1.80 -1.39 -1.97
N PHE A 123 -0.95 -1.90 -2.84
CA PHE A 123 -0.50 -1.22 -4.04
C PHE A 123 -0.97 -1.96 -5.29
N SER A 124 -1.37 -1.19 -6.30
CA SER A 124 -1.73 -1.70 -7.61
C SER A 124 -1.19 -0.82 -8.73
N GLY A 125 -0.81 -1.43 -9.85
CA GLY A 125 -0.19 -0.76 -10.98
C GLY A 125 1.34 -0.73 -10.88
N PRO A 126 2.04 -0.40 -11.98
CA PRO A 126 3.49 -0.33 -12.01
C PRO A 126 3.99 0.86 -11.18
N ALA A 127 5.05 0.65 -10.41
CA ALA A 127 5.57 1.64 -9.48
C ALA A 127 6.37 2.76 -10.17
N THR A 128 6.96 2.50 -11.34
CA THR A 128 7.79 3.46 -12.11
C THR A 128 7.76 3.14 -13.61
N THR A 129 8.37 4.00 -14.43
CA THR A 129 8.79 3.68 -15.82
C THR A 129 10.31 3.54 -15.98
N ALA A 130 11.09 3.62 -14.90
CA ALA A 130 12.55 3.63 -14.93
C ALA A 130 13.13 2.62 -13.92
N THR A 131 13.86 1.63 -14.43
CA THR A 131 14.24 0.40 -13.72
C THR A 131 15.43 0.55 -12.76
N THR A 132 16.04 1.73 -12.62
CA THR A 132 17.33 1.87 -11.91
C THR A 132 17.51 3.13 -11.05
N ASN A 133 16.55 4.06 -11.02
CA ASN A 133 16.67 5.29 -10.23
C ASN A 133 15.71 5.28 -9.03
N PRO A 134 16.19 5.21 -7.78
CA PRO A 134 15.34 5.26 -6.57
C PRO A 134 14.52 6.54 -6.47
N SER A 135 15.00 7.66 -7.04
CA SER A 135 14.26 8.91 -7.10
C SER A 135 13.12 8.90 -8.14
N ALA A 136 12.97 7.80 -8.88
CA ALA A 136 11.86 7.56 -9.80
C ALA A 136 10.86 6.53 -9.26
N ALA A 137 10.94 6.19 -7.96
CA ALA A 137 10.08 5.22 -7.27
C ALA A 137 8.81 5.85 -6.72
N SER A 138 7.66 5.17 -6.84
CA SER A 138 6.45 5.61 -6.14
C SER A 138 6.58 5.27 -4.66
N THR A 139 6.15 6.18 -3.79
CA THR A 139 6.36 6.05 -2.34
C THR A 139 5.07 6.39 -1.61
N PHE A 140 4.69 5.52 -0.67
CA PHE A 140 3.67 5.82 0.34
C PHE A 140 4.35 6.17 1.65
N SER A 141 3.85 7.21 2.30
CA SER A 141 4.38 7.74 3.54
C SER A 141 3.26 7.91 4.57
N LEU A 142 3.56 7.63 5.83
CA LEU A 142 2.68 7.91 6.97
C LEU A 142 3.42 8.79 7.98
N GLY A 143 2.74 9.80 8.50
CA GLY A 143 3.17 10.65 9.61
C GLY A 143 2.09 10.87 10.66
N PHE A 144 2.50 11.18 11.89
CA PHE A 144 1.63 11.77 12.91
C PHE A 144 2.21 13.13 13.30
N ILE A 145 1.52 14.20 12.97
CA ILE A 145 1.99 15.58 13.15
C ILE A 145 1.07 16.36 14.08
N THR A 146 1.59 17.39 14.76
CA THR A 146 0.79 18.21 15.69
C THR A 146 -0.11 19.22 14.98
N ASP A 147 0.36 19.75 13.85
CA ASP A 147 -0.32 20.79 13.08
C ASP A 147 0.21 20.88 11.64
N THR A 148 -0.60 21.44 10.74
CA THR A 148 -0.29 21.61 9.30
C THR A 148 0.70 22.74 9.01
N GLY A 149 0.94 23.65 9.96
CA GLY A 149 1.81 24.81 9.75
C GLY A 149 3.29 24.48 9.95
N SER A 150 3.59 23.69 10.97
CA SER A 150 4.96 23.41 11.41
C SER A 150 5.44 22.02 11.01
N TRP A 151 4.53 21.12 10.62
CA TRP A 151 4.82 19.72 10.30
C TRP A 151 5.62 19.02 11.42
N ASN A 152 5.41 19.46 12.67
CA ASN A 152 6.11 18.91 13.81
C ASN A 152 5.59 17.51 14.09
N ASN A 153 6.52 16.56 14.18
CA ASN A 153 6.20 15.19 14.52
C ASN A 153 5.75 15.03 15.97
N ILE A 154 4.68 14.23 16.16
CA ILE A 154 4.30 13.71 17.48
C ILE A 154 5.37 12.71 17.98
N PHE A 155 5.95 11.92 17.07
CA PHE A 155 7.08 11.05 17.35
C PHE A 155 8.37 11.68 16.82
N PRO A 156 9.25 12.21 17.69
CA PRO A 156 10.50 12.79 17.21
C PRO A 156 11.28 11.73 16.40
N PRO A 157 11.73 12.06 15.18
CA PRO A 157 12.41 11.11 14.33
C PRO A 157 13.76 10.74 14.95
N THR A 158 14.11 9.46 14.87
CA THR A 158 15.39 8.94 15.38
C THR A 158 16.51 9.03 14.34
N VAL A 159 16.15 9.34 13.09
CA VAL A 159 17.09 9.58 11.99
C VAL A 159 16.78 10.90 11.29
N SER A 160 17.81 11.59 10.82
CA SER A 160 17.66 12.81 10.02
C SER A 160 17.07 12.50 8.64
N GLY A 161 16.11 13.30 8.17
CA GLY A 161 15.60 13.23 6.79
C GLY A 161 14.09 13.07 6.63
N SER A 162 13.33 12.89 7.71
CA SER A 162 11.86 12.94 7.67
C SER A 162 11.34 14.37 7.75
N ASN A 163 10.34 14.71 6.96
CA ASN A 163 9.52 15.93 7.02
C ASN A 163 8.21 15.74 7.79
N GLY A 164 8.14 14.78 8.71
CA GLY A 164 6.88 14.43 9.40
C GLY A 164 6.51 12.96 9.31
N GLU A 165 7.27 12.17 8.55
CA GLU A 165 6.97 10.76 8.31
C GLU A 165 7.56 9.86 9.40
N LEU A 166 6.80 8.85 9.81
CA LEU A 166 7.22 7.72 10.63
C LEU A 166 7.88 6.64 9.77
N PHE A 167 7.35 6.43 8.57
CA PHE A 167 7.92 5.48 7.61
C PHE A 167 7.54 5.81 6.18
N ASP A 168 8.34 5.24 5.27
CA ASP A 168 8.08 5.14 3.85
C ASP A 168 8.03 3.69 3.38
N ILE A 169 7.13 3.40 2.45
CA ILE A 169 7.13 2.21 1.62
C ILE A 169 7.38 2.66 0.19
N THR A 170 8.58 2.37 -0.30
CA THR A 170 9.02 2.70 -1.65
C THR A 170 8.85 1.48 -2.55
N LEU A 171 8.19 1.68 -3.68
CA LEU A 171 7.97 0.66 -4.70
C LEU A 171 8.85 0.91 -5.91
N ASN A 172 9.70 -0.08 -6.22
CA ASN A 172 10.49 -0.09 -7.44
C ASN A 172 9.86 -1.00 -8.51
N ASP A 173 10.23 -0.75 -9.76
CA ASP A 173 9.83 -1.62 -10.87
C ASP A 173 10.42 -3.03 -10.70
N GLY A 174 9.68 -4.05 -11.16
CA GLY A 174 9.96 -5.45 -10.86
C GLY A 174 9.54 -5.88 -9.44
N GLY A 175 8.94 -4.97 -8.68
CA GLY A 175 8.27 -5.32 -7.44
C GLY A 175 9.18 -5.49 -6.23
N ALA A 176 10.41 -4.99 -6.33
CA ALA A 176 11.24 -4.79 -5.16
C ALA A 176 10.66 -3.63 -4.33
N THR A 177 10.56 -3.84 -3.03
CA THR A 177 9.99 -2.89 -2.09
C THR A 177 11.01 -2.59 -1.01
N PHE A 178 11.20 -1.31 -0.72
CA PHE A 178 12.06 -0.86 0.38
C PHE A 178 11.17 -0.20 1.43
N THR A 179 11.46 -0.50 2.69
CA THR A 179 10.79 0.17 3.80
C THR A 179 11.85 0.93 4.58
N THR A 180 11.55 2.19 4.87
CA THR A 180 12.39 3.04 5.71
C THR A 180 11.55 3.47 6.89
N THR A 181 12.01 3.21 8.11
CA THR A 181 11.37 3.74 9.32
C THR A 181 12.23 4.87 9.86
N TYR A 182 11.65 6.06 10.01
CA TYR A 182 12.36 7.26 10.45
C TYR A 182 12.38 7.43 11.98
N GLY A 183 11.63 6.58 12.68
CA GLY A 183 11.58 6.54 14.13
C GLY A 183 10.21 6.10 14.60
N GLY A 184 10.05 6.11 15.93
CA GLY A 184 8.82 5.70 16.56
C GLY A 184 8.55 4.19 16.54
N PRO A 185 7.42 3.78 17.11
CA PRO A 185 7.11 2.37 17.40
C PRO A 185 6.28 1.73 16.28
N VAL A 186 6.82 1.77 15.05
CA VAL A 186 6.19 1.22 13.84
C VAL A 186 6.67 -0.20 13.57
N THR A 187 5.74 -1.08 13.20
CA THR A 187 6.01 -2.41 12.64
C THR A 187 5.39 -2.50 11.25
N LEU A 188 6.19 -2.89 10.26
CA LEU A 188 5.77 -3.13 8.89
C LEU A 188 5.95 -4.61 8.57
N ALA A 189 4.84 -5.30 8.28
CA ALA A 189 4.87 -6.71 7.88
C ALA A 189 4.35 -6.83 6.44
N GLN A 190 5.19 -7.29 5.53
CA GLN A 190 4.74 -7.59 4.17
C GLN A 190 3.80 -8.79 4.21
N THR A 191 2.57 -8.62 3.72
CA THR A 191 1.59 -9.69 3.59
C THR A 191 1.66 -10.24 2.17
N PRO A 192 2.07 -11.50 1.96
CA PRO A 192 2.02 -12.10 0.64
C PRO A 192 0.56 -12.19 0.19
N ILE A 193 0.17 -11.49 -0.88
CA ILE A 193 -1.10 -11.76 -1.54
C ILE A 193 -0.87 -13.03 -2.35
N PRO A 194 -1.49 -14.18 -2.02
CA PRO A 194 -1.16 -15.42 -2.71
C PRO A 194 -1.66 -15.32 -4.17
N PRO A 195 -0.78 -15.28 -5.19
CA PRO A 195 -1.22 -15.36 -6.59
C PRO A 195 -1.90 -16.72 -6.85
N SER A 196 -1.59 -17.68 -5.99
CA SER A 196 -2.10 -19.05 -6.01
C SER A 196 -3.58 -19.17 -5.68
N ALA A 197 -4.24 -18.24 -4.96
CA ALA A 197 -5.66 -18.41 -4.61
C ALA A 197 -6.57 -18.35 -5.87
N LEU A 198 -6.32 -17.39 -6.76
CA LEU A 198 -7.00 -17.28 -8.05
C LEU A 198 -6.57 -18.40 -9.02
N LEU A 199 -5.30 -18.82 -8.96
CA LEU A 199 -4.80 -19.94 -9.74
C LEU A 199 -5.42 -21.28 -9.29
N PHE A 200 -5.66 -21.46 -7.99
CA PHE A 200 -6.29 -22.65 -7.42
C PHE A 200 -7.76 -22.74 -7.83
N GLY A 201 -8.49 -21.63 -7.78
CA GLY A 201 -9.87 -21.58 -8.27
C GLY A 201 -9.97 -21.87 -9.78
N SER A 202 -9.13 -21.25 -10.60
CA SER A 202 -9.15 -21.45 -12.05
C SER A 202 -8.67 -22.85 -12.46
N SER A 203 -7.69 -23.43 -11.77
CA SER A 203 -7.23 -24.81 -12.00
C SER A 203 -8.27 -25.86 -11.61
N LEU A 204 -9.06 -25.64 -10.55
CA LEU A 204 -10.19 -26.51 -10.22
C LEU A 204 -11.25 -26.52 -11.33
N ILE A 205 -11.62 -25.34 -11.85
CA ILE A 205 -12.61 -25.20 -12.93
C ILE A 205 -12.09 -25.87 -14.22
N GLY A 206 -10.80 -25.69 -14.54
CA GLY A 206 -10.15 -26.37 -15.66
C GLY A 206 -10.19 -27.90 -15.54
N LEU A 207 -9.93 -28.45 -14.33
CA LEU A 207 -10.02 -29.89 -14.07
C LEU A 207 -11.45 -30.44 -14.28
N ILE A 208 -12.47 -29.70 -13.84
CA ILE A 208 -13.89 -30.08 -13.99
C ILE A 208 -14.27 -30.12 -15.48
N GLY A 209 -13.83 -29.14 -16.27
CA GLY A 209 -14.07 -29.10 -17.72
C GLY A 209 -13.46 -30.28 -18.48
N VAL A 210 -12.21 -30.65 -18.15
CA VAL A 210 -11.53 -31.81 -18.76
C VAL A 210 -12.23 -33.13 -18.41
N ARG A 211 -12.73 -33.27 -17.17
CA ARG A 211 -13.41 -34.49 -16.71
C ARG A 211 -14.76 -34.72 -17.40
N ARG A 212 -15.49 -33.65 -17.75
CA ARG A 212 -16.75 -33.74 -18.52
C ARG A 212 -16.51 -34.19 -19.96
N ARG A 213 -15.41 -33.77 -20.58
CA ARG A 213 -15.08 -34.12 -21.98
C ARG A 213 -14.60 -35.55 -22.18
N LEU A 214 -14.18 -36.24 -21.11
CA LEU A 214 -13.74 -37.64 -21.15
C LEU A 214 -14.88 -38.65 -20.91
N LYS A 215 -16.08 -38.18 -20.51
CA LYS A 215 -17.26 -39.02 -20.28
C LYS A 215 -18.25 -39.04 -21.44
N ASN A 216 -18.04 -38.19 -22.44
CA ASN A 216 -18.74 -38.18 -23.72
C ASN A 216 -17.79 -38.63 -24.82
#